data_AF-A0A8T3PL19-F1
#
_entry.id   AF-A0A8T3PL19-F1
#
_cell.length_a   1.000
_cell.length_b   1.000
_cell.length_c   1.000
_cell.angle_alpha   90.00
_cell.angle_beta   90.00
_cell.angle_gamma   90.00
#
_symmetry.space_group_name_H-M   'P 1'
#
loop_
_entity.id
_entity.type
_entity.pdbx_description
1 polymer ?
#
loop_
_entity_poly.entity_id
_entity_poly.type
_entity_poly.pdbx_seq_one_letter_code
_entity_poly.pdbx_strand_id
1 'polypeptide(L)'
;MSLLGEPGLCFPCSFPIKAMGRAEEGFDLMILGIVRRHSPGLGETAVKIRLSTGGRYMAVTVTIEAMSQGQLDAIYRELSSHERVIMAL
;
A
#
# COMPACT_ATOMS: atom_id res chain seq x y z
N MET A 1 -4.84 -19.21 4.80
CA MET A 1 -4.37 -18.09 5.65
C MET A 1 -5.12 -16.85 5.19
N SER A 2 -6.31 -16.65 5.77
CA SER A 2 -7.22 -15.56 5.42
C SER A 2 -6.77 -14.32 6.19
N LEU A 3 -6.22 -13.32 5.48
CA LEU A 3 -5.88 -12.01 6.05
C LEU A 3 -6.61 -10.86 5.33
N LEU A 4 -7.75 -11.14 4.69
CA LEU A 4 -8.66 -10.08 4.22
C LEU A 4 -10.09 -10.46 4.61
N GLY A 5 -10.63 -9.74 5.58
CA GLY A 5 -12.00 -9.90 6.06
C GLY A 5 -12.10 -9.86 7.57
N GLU A 6 -11.64 -8.78 8.19
CA GLU A 6 -12.23 -8.44 9.49
C GLU A 6 -13.71 -8.10 9.24
N PRO A 7 -14.67 -8.67 10.00
CA PRO A 7 -16.05 -8.26 9.90
C PRO A 7 -16.16 -6.78 10.31
N GLY A 8 -16.46 -5.89 9.37
CA GLY A 8 -16.94 -4.53 9.69
C GLY A 8 -16.26 -3.32 9.05
N LEU A 9 -15.54 -3.45 7.92
CA LEU A 9 -15.16 -2.24 7.16
C LEU A 9 -16.42 -1.55 6.61
N CYS A 10 -16.63 -0.30 7.02
CA CYS A 10 -17.69 0.57 6.49
C CYS A 10 -17.06 1.54 5.51
N PHE A 11 -17.54 1.56 4.27
CA PHE A 11 -17.01 2.40 3.21
C PHE A 11 -17.90 3.63 2.98
N PRO A 12 -17.34 4.81 2.68
CA PRO A 12 -15.90 5.08 2.55
C PRO A 12 -15.19 5.14 3.91
N CYS A 13 -13.93 4.71 3.96
CA CYS A 13 -13.08 4.85 5.16
C CYS A 13 -11.64 5.21 4.81
N SER A 14 -10.97 5.91 5.74
CA SER A 14 -9.53 6.10 5.66
C SER A 14 -8.80 4.80 5.99
N PHE A 15 -8.01 4.29 5.05
CA PHE A 15 -7.34 2.99 5.18
C PHE A 15 -5.85 3.09 4.83
N PRO A 16 -4.94 2.71 5.75
CA PRO A 16 -3.51 2.69 5.48
C PRO A 16 -3.11 1.42 4.72
N ILE A 17 -2.46 1.56 3.57
CA ILE A 17 -1.89 0.46 2.79
C ILE A 17 -0.37 0.51 2.94
N LYS A 18 0.24 -0.57 3.42
CA LYS A 18 1.67 -0.64 3.68
C LYS A 18 2.33 -1.67 2.77
N ALA A 19 3.33 -1.24 2.01
CA ALA A 19 4.20 -2.13 1.26
C ALA A 19 5.64 -2.04 1.78
N MET A 20 6.34 -3.17 1.78
CA MET A 20 7.76 -3.27 2.15
C MET A 20 8.55 -3.96 1.05
N GLY A 21 9.75 -3.44 0.78
CA GLY A 21 10.67 -3.96 -0.21
C GLY A 21 12.12 -3.57 0.12
N ARG A 22 13.05 -3.92 -0.78
CA ARG A 22 14.43 -3.43 -0.67
C ARG A 22 14.46 -1.91 -0.75
N ALA A 23 15.34 -1.28 0.02
CA ALA A 23 15.54 0.17 -0.03
C ALA A 23 16.38 0.53 -1.26
N GLU A 24 15.72 0.51 -2.42
CA GLU A 24 16.28 0.85 -3.70
C GLU A 24 15.59 2.08 -4.27
N GLU A 25 16.28 2.79 -5.16
CA GLU A 25 15.74 3.99 -5.80
C GLU A 25 14.41 3.69 -6.52
N GLY A 26 13.47 4.63 -6.35
CA GLY A 26 12.16 4.59 -6.98
C GLY A 26 11.17 3.57 -6.41
N PHE A 27 11.50 2.84 -5.33
CA PHE A 27 10.55 1.90 -4.72
C PHE A 27 9.31 2.64 -4.19
N ASP A 28 9.46 3.78 -3.51
CA ASP A 28 8.35 4.60 -3.02
C ASP A 28 7.45 5.14 -4.15
N LEU A 29 8.05 5.67 -5.22
CA LEU A 29 7.32 6.13 -6.40
C LEU A 29 6.56 5.00 -7.10
N MET A 30 7.15 3.80 -7.15
CA MET A 30 6.50 2.61 -7.70
C MET A 30 5.26 2.22 -6.88
N ILE A 31 5.38 2.17 -5.54
CA ILE A 31 4.25 1.89 -4.64
C ILE A 31 3.17 2.96 -4.79
N LEU A 32 3.55 4.24 -4.79
CA LEU A 32 2.62 5.35 -4.98
C LEU A 32 1.90 5.26 -6.33
N GLY A 33 2.61 4.90 -7.40
CA GLY A 33 2.05 4.69 -8.73
C GLY A 33 1.01 3.57 -8.78
N ILE A 34 1.27 2.44 -8.10
CA ILE A 34 0.30 1.35 -7.96
C ILE A 34 -0.95 1.84 -7.23
N VAL A 35 -0.79 2.41 -6.03
CA VAL A 35 -1.94 2.81 -5.21
C VAL A 35 -2.76 3.90 -5.89
N ARG A 36 -2.12 4.87 -6.57
CA ARG A 36 -2.80 5.97 -7.28
C ARG A 36 -3.63 5.50 -8.48
N ARG A 37 -3.26 4.40 -9.14
CA ARG A 37 -4.09 3.80 -10.22
C ARG A 37 -5.46 3.35 -9.70
N HIS A 38 -5.52 2.87 -8.46
CA HIS A 38 -6.75 2.40 -7.82
C HIS A 38 -7.44 3.48 -6.98
N SER A 39 -6.72 4.54 -6.62
CA SER A 39 -7.24 5.67 -5.84
C SER A 39 -6.79 7.00 -6.49
N PRO A 40 -7.46 7.44 -7.57
CA PRO A 40 -7.08 8.66 -8.30
C PRO A 40 -7.23 9.94 -7.48
N GLY A 41 -8.06 9.93 -6.42
CA GLY A 41 -8.23 11.03 -5.47
C GLY A 41 -7.17 11.10 -4.36
N LEU A 42 -6.13 10.27 -4.43
CA LEU A 42 -5.06 10.23 -3.43
C LEU A 42 -4.34 11.59 -3.32
N GLY A 43 -4.44 12.22 -2.15
CA GLY A 43 -3.74 13.47 -1.84
C GLY A 43 -2.22 13.27 -1.67
N GLU A 44 -1.44 14.29 -2.01
CA GLU A 44 0.03 14.25 -2.01
C GLU A 44 0.64 14.01 -0.61
N THR A 45 -0.08 14.33 0.47
CA THR A 45 0.38 14.18 1.87
C THR A 45 0.07 12.82 2.50
N ALA A 46 -0.42 11.86 1.72
CA ALA A 46 -0.86 10.55 2.21
C ALA A 46 0.27 9.52 2.43
N VAL A 47 1.51 9.86 2.10
CA VAL A 47 2.62 8.90 2.05
C VAL A 47 3.57 9.05 3.23
N LYS A 48 3.88 7.94 3.90
CA LYS A 48 4.91 7.84 4.94
C LYS A 48 5.97 6.82 4.52
N ILE A 49 7.23 7.23 4.54
CA ILE A 49 8.37 6.38 4.19
C ILE A 49 9.20 6.14 5.45
N ARG A 50 9.58 4.87 5.68
CA ARG A 50 10.45 4.48 6.78
C ARG A 50 11.50 3.48 6.34
N LEU A 51 12.77 3.80 6.53
CA LEU A 51 13.86 2.85 6.38
C LEU A 51 13.93 1.91 7.58
N SER A 52 14.37 0.67 7.35
CA SER A 52 14.70 -0.25 8.42
C SER A 52 15.98 0.18 9.15
N THR A 53 16.21 -0.33 10.36
CA THR A 53 17.36 0.04 11.20
C THR A 53 18.71 -0.18 10.52
N GLY A 54 18.80 -1.11 9.57
CA GLY A 54 20.02 -1.36 8.77
C GLY A 54 19.99 -0.79 7.36
N GLY A 55 19.00 0.03 7.00
CA GLY A 55 18.86 0.62 5.67
C GLY A 55 18.57 -0.35 4.52
N ARG A 56 18.53 -1.67 4.78
CA ARG A 56 18.33 -2.70 3.74
C ARG A 56 16.91 -2.72 3.16
N TYR A 57 15.93 -2.25 3.92
CA TYR A 57 14.51 -2.32 3.56
C TYR A 57 13.85 -0.96 3.75
N MET A 58 12.83 -0.71 2.93
CA MET A 58 11.99 0.48 3.01
C MET A 58 10.53 0.04 3.15
N ALA A 59 9.83 0.68 4.08
CA ALA A 59 8.39 0.58 4.24
C ALA A 59 7.74 1.87 3.72
N VAL A 60 6.75 1.71 2.86
CA VAL A 60 5.95 2.80 2.30
C VAL A 60 4.53 2.57 2.74
N THR A 61 3.96 3.52 3.46
CA THR A 61 2.55 3.52 3.85
C THR A 61 1.82 4.62 3.10
N VAL A 62 0.78 4.26 2.37
CA VAL A 62 -0.09 5.17 1.62
C VAL A 62 -1.48 5.08 2.22
N THR A 63 -1.97 6.18 2.80
CA THR A 63 -3.33 6.23 3.34
C THR A 63 -4.31 6.69 2.28
N ILE A 64 -5.28 5.85 1.93
CA ILE A 64 -6.30 6.16 0.92
C ILE A 64 -7.68 6.36 1.55
N GLU A 65 -8.57 7.02 0.84
CA GLU A 65 -10.01 6.85 1.05
C GLU A 65 -10.45 5.58 0.30
N ALA A 66 -10.64 4.50 1.06
CA ALA A 66 -11.11 3.23 0.54
C ALA A 66 -12.63 3.32 0.31
N MET A 67 -13.06 3.00 -0.90
CA MET A 67 -14.45 3.07 -1.36
C MET A 67 -15.16 1.72 -1.34
N SER A 68 -14.39 0.62 -1.37
CA SER A 68 -14.93 -0.73 -1.32
C SER A 68 -13.85 -1.75 -0.97
N GLN A 69 -14.28 -2.92 -0.51
CA GLN A 69 -13.40 -4.08 -0.34
C GLN A 69 -12.72 -4.48 -1.66
N GLY A 70 -13.43 -4.40 -2.79
CA GLY A 70 -12.89 -4.74 -4.10
C GLY A 70 -11.74 -3.83 -4.54
N GLN A 71 -11.78 -2.54 -4.17
CA GLN A 71 -10.67 -1.62 -4.39
C GLN A 71 -9.42 -2.03 -3.60
N LEU A 72 -9.59 -2.37 -2.31
CA LEU A 72 -8.49 -2.84 -1.47
C LEU A 72 -7.90 -4.14 -2.03
N ASP A 73 -8.75 -5.11 -2.35
CA ASP A 73 -8.32 -6.39 -2.95
C ASP A 73 -7.53 -6.20 -4.24
N ALA A 74 -7.95 -5.27 -5.12
CA ALA A 74 -7.23 -4.95 -6.35
C ALA A 74 -5.83 -4.38 -6.06
N ILE A 75 -5.72 -3.46 -5.10
CA ILE A 75 -4.44 -2.88 -4.69
C ILE A 75 -3.52 -3.96 -4.09
N TYR A 76 -4.01 -4.75 -3.14
CA TYR A 76 -3.21 -5.81 -2.52
C TYR A 76 -2.76 -6.85 -3.53
N ARG A 77 -3.63 -7.25 -4.46
CA ARG A 77 -3.27 -8.19 -5.53
C ARG A 77 -2.13 -7.66 -6.39
N GLU A 78 -2.22 -6.40 -6.83
CA GLU A 78 -1.18 -5.80 -7.66
C GLU A 78 0.14 -5.65 -6.89
N LEU A 79 0.09 -5.15 -5.65
CA LEU A 79 1.26 -5.04 -4.77
C LEU A 79 1.92 -6.41 -4.55
N SER A 80 1.16 -7.44 -4.18
CA SER A 80 1.67 -8.78 -3.94
C SER A 80 2.18 -9.49 -5.19
N SER A 81 1.74 -9.07 -6.38
CA SER A 81 2.25 -9.60 -7.65
C SER A 81 3.57 -8.95 -8.11
N HIS A 82 3.95 -7.82 -7.51
CA HIS A 82 5.10 -7.04 -7.94
C HIS A 82 6.40 -7.59 -7.32
N GLU A 83 7.39 -7.94 -8.15
CA GLU A 83 8.62 -8.63 -7.72
C GLU A 83 9.46 -7.90 -6.65
N ARG A 84 9.40 -6.56 -6.63
CA ARG A 84 10.11 -5.70 -5.66
C ARG A 84 9.41 -5.63 -4.30
N VAL A 85 8.15 -6.08 -4.20
CA VAL A 85 7.37 -6.09 -2.96
C VAL A 85 7.61 -7.41 -2.24
N ILE A 86 8.18 -7.32 -1.04
CA ILE A 86 8.43 -8.47 -0.17
C ILE A 86 7.20 -8.75 0.70
N MET A 87 6.48 -7.69 1.11
CA MET A 87 5.29 -7.82 1.94
C MET A 87 4.33 -6.65 1.70
N ALA A 88 3.03 -6.93 1.71
CA ALA A 88 1.95 -5.95 1.73
C ALA A 88 1.04 -6.22 2.94
N LEU A 89 0.64 -5.16 3.65
CA LEU A 89 -0.18 -5.17 4.86
C LEU A 89 -1.19 -4.03 4.82
#